data_AF-A0A2I0KTT1-F1
#
_entry.id   AF-A0A2I0KTT1-F1
#
_cell.length_a   1.000
_cell.length_b   1.000
_cell.length_c   1.000
_cell.angle_alpha   90.00
_cell.angle_beta   90.00
_cell.angle_gamma   90.00
#
_symmetry.space_group_name_H-M   'P 1'
#
loop_
_entity.id
_entity.type
_entity.pdbx_description
1 polymer ?
#
loop_
_entity_poly.entity_id
_entity_poly.type
_entity_poly.pdbx_seq_one_letter_code
_entity_poly.pdbx_strand_id
1 'polypeptide(L)'
;MQSVLSFIGSVDTSPNTYILHQELLNFMQIAMSTQLLSGPSPRPKDVNPFLDAAMAQESSLVCLVVRRLLENYLLRPTTSFGGVSYSTLSDGGPPGVLQRVGSAAANILLLPFNYLVSPKEEGSRSMLAECSLLVLLVLIHYRKCVLREEAMTEKSDDTATSDSLLKETTYLCDNPYCKALENARDIEFDRVVDVEGNACHGPLVKLPFASLFDTLGMCLTDEAAVLLLYSLVQGNSAFLEYVLVRTDIDTLLVPILETLYNASKRSSNHIYMLLIILLILSQDSSFNASVHKLTLPSVPWYQERRLHQTSLGSLLVIILIRTVKYNLSKLRDVYLHTNCLATLANMAPHCHRLSAYASERLVSLFDMLSKKYNKLAELRDKKTHINRGNSLEEDSLVEDMSTEFYIYTDFLRIVLEILNEILTYALPRNPEVVYAIMHRQEVFQPFKNHPRFNELLENIYTVLDFFNSRMDAQRVDGEWSVDKVLEVIIINCRSWRGEGMKMFTQLRFTYEQESQSEEFFIPYIWQLILAHCGFSFNPDAINLFPPNISAENQESNAEADKHGNGDVKVNGIFLDP
;
A
#
# COMPACT_ATOMS: atom_id res chain seq x y z
N MET A 1 17.51 -25.80 -10.86
CA MET A 1 16.85 -25.07 -9.74
C MET A 1 17.31 -25.56 -8.38
N GLN A 2 17.15 -26.85 -8.04
CA GLN A 2 17.51 -27.34 -6.70
C GLN A 2 18.94 -27.00 -6.25
N SER A 3 19.96 -27.21 -7.09
CA SER A 3 21.35 -26.84 -6.75
C SER A 3 21.56 -25.34 -6.54
N VAL A 4 20.86 -24.50 -7.33
CA VAL A 4 20.93 -23.03 -7.23
C VAL A 4 20.32 -22.57 -5.91
N LEU A 5 19.11 -23.04 -5.60
CA LEU A 5 18.40 -22.73 -4.36
C LEU A 5 19.15 -23.28 -3.14
N SER A 6 19.71 -24.49 -3.24
CA SER A 6 20.55 -25.08 -2.20
C SER A 6 21.78 -24.23 -1.90
N PHE A 7 22.46 -23.72 -2.92
CA PHE A 7 23.57 -22.80 -2.73
C PHE A 7 23.11 -21.49 -2.08
N ILE A 8 22.06 -20.85 -2.63
CA ILE A 8 21.54 -19.57 -2.12
C ILE A 8 21.12 -19.71 -0.65
N GLY A 9 20.42 -20.78 -0.28
CA GLY A 9 19.92 -20.96 1.08
C GLY A 9 20.96 -21.45 2.09
N SER A 10 21.95 -22.24 1.67
CA SER A 10 22.83 -22.97 2.60
C SER A 10 24.23 -22.36 2.76
N VAL A 11 24.71 -21.57 1.79
CA VAL A 11 26.08 -21.03 1.79
C VAL A 11 26.07 -19.58 2.24
N ASP A 12 26.82 -19.23 3.29
CA ASP A 12 26.96 -17.87 3.83
C ASP A 12 27.45 -16.83 2.82
N THR A 13 26.82 -15.64 2.83
CA THR A 13 27.26 -14.50 2.03
C THR A 13 28.52 -13.93 2.66
N SER A 14 29.64 -14.05 1.94
CA SER A 14 30.97 -13.63 2.36
C SER A 14 31.67 -12.94 1.19
N PRO A 15 32.79 -12.24 1.40
CA PRO A 15 33.55 -11.64 0.30
C PRO A 15 33.92 -12.63 -0.82
N ASN A 16 34.16 -13.91 -0.47
CA ASN A 16 34.53 -14.95 -1.43
C ASN A 16 33.33 -15.52 -2.21
N THR A 17 32.13 -15.46 -1.62
CA THR A 17 30.91 -16.03 -2.20
C THR A 17 29.99 -14.96 -2.79
N TYR A 18 30.23 -13.68 -2.52
CA TYR A 18 29.40 -12.53 -2.93
C TYR A 18 29.10 -12.54 -4.44
N ILE A 19 30.13 -12.67 -5.28
CA ILE A 19 29.97 -12.64 -6.74
C ILE A 19 29.10 -13.82 -7.19
N LEU A 20 29.33 -15.01 -6.64
CA LEU A 20 28.53 -16.18 -6.99
C LEU A 20 27.06 -16.03 -6.54
N HIS A 21 26.81 -15.47 -5.35
CA HIS A 21 25.44 -15.13 -4.95
C HIS A 21 24.79 -14.15 -5.91
N GLN A 22 25.49 -13.08 -6.31
CA GLN A 22 24.97 -12.10 -7.24
C GLN A 22 24.62 -12.75 -8.59
N GLU A 23 25.50 -13.55 -9.17
CA GLU A 23 25.26 -14.21 -10.45
C GLU A 23 24.13 -15.24 -10.38
N LEU A 24 24.00 -15.96 -9.27
CA LEU A 24 22.90 -16.89 -9.09
C LEU A 24 21.56 -16.17 -8.96
N LEU A 25 21.50 -15.02 -8.29
CA LEU A 25 20.28 -14.21 -8.23
C LEU A 25 19.92 -13.58 -9.58
N ASN A 26 20.90 -13.11 -10.34
CA ASN A 26 20.71 -12.66 -11.72
C ASN A 26 20.18 -13.79 -12.60
N PHE A 27 20.77 -14.98 -12.50
CA PHE A 27 20.29 -16.18 -13.17
C PHE A 27 18.84 -16.51 -12.77
N MET A 28 18.49 -16.40 -11.48
CA MET A 28 17.12 -16.61 -11.02
C MET A 28 16.15 -15.63 -11.66
N GLN A 29 16.48 -14.34 -11.73
CA GLN A 29 15.61 -13.34 -12.40
C GLN A 29 15.39 -13.68 -13.88
N ILE A 30 16.45 -14.05 -14.62
CA ILE A 30 16.35 -14.46 -16.02
C ILE A 30 15.55 -15.75 -16.17
N ALA A 31 15.84 -16.76 -15.34
CA ALA A 31 15.19 -18.06 -15.41
C ALA A 31 13.69 -17.95 -15.10
N MET A 32 13.30 -17.12 -14.14
CA MET A 32 11.90 -16.91 -13.77
C MET A 32 11.15 -15.97 -14.73
N SER A 33 11.85 -15.29 -15.65
CA SER A 33 11.23 -14.36 -16.61
C SER A 33 10.32 -15.03 -17.64
N THR A 34 10.25 -16.36 -17.66
CA THR A 34 9.22 -17.08 -18.43
C THR A 34 7.81 -16.62 -18.05
N GLN A 35 7.62 -16.11 -16.83
CA GLN A 35 6.34 -15.56 -16.37
C GLN A 35 5.90 -14.32 -17.17
N LEU A 36 6.84 -13.59 -17.78
CA LEU A 36 6.52 -12.47 -18.67
C LEU A 36 5.75 -12.90 -19.93
N LEU A 37 5.82 -14.18 -20.30
CA LEU A 37 5.12 -14.77 -21.46
C LEU A 37 3.68 -15.20 -21.13
N SER A 38 3.35 -15.29 -19.84
CA SER A 38 1.99 -15.58 -19.35
C SER A 38 1.18 -14.29 -19.22
N GLY A 39 -0.15 -14.40 -19.23
CA GLY A 39 -1.03 -13.27 -18.91
C GLY A 39 -1.00 -12.92 -17.41
N PRO A 40 -1.62 -11.79 -17.00
CA PRO A 40 -1.64 -11.34 -15.60
C PRO A 40 -2.36 -12.33 -14.68
N SER A 41 -3.46 -12.94 -15.14
CA SER A 41 -4.19 -13.97 -14.39
C SER A 41 -3.58 -15.35 -14.67
N PRO A 42 -3.12 -16.10 -13.65
CA PRO A 42 -2.57 -17.44 -13.82
C PRO A 42 -3.59 -18.41 -14.43
N ARG A 43 -3.23 -19.04 -15.56
CA ARG A 43 -4.07 -20.02 -16.24
C ARG A 43 -3.50 -21.44 -16.08
N PRO A 44 -4.34 -22.49 -16.13
CA PRO A 44 -3.86 -23.87 -16.04
C PRO A 44 -2.88 -24.30 -17.14
N LYS A 45 -2.87 -23.59 -18.27
CA LYS A 45 -2.00 -23.85 -19.42
C LYS A 45 -0.65 -23.10 -19.33
N ASP A 46 -0.48 -22.23 -18.34
CA ASP A 46 0.75 -21.47 -18.18
C ASP A 46 1.87 -22.39 -17.67
N VAL A 47 2.99 -22.42 -18.40
CA VAL A 47 4.14 -23.26 -18.07
C VAL A 47 5.31 -22.37 -17.68
N ASN A 48 5.72 -22.45 -16.42
CA ASN A 48 6.79 -21.64 -15.86
C ASN A 48 7.84 -22.56 -15.23
N PRO A 49 8.67 -23.24 -16.04
CA PRO A 49 9.41 -24.43 -15.60
C PRO A 49 10.36 -24.16 -14.43
N PHE A 50 10.97 -22.98 -14.36
CA PHE A 50 11.88 -22.61 -13.28
C PHE A 50 11.15 -22.22 -12.00
N LEU A 51 10.04 -21.49 -12.10
CA LEU A 51 9.18 -21.16 -10.95
C LEU A 51 8.49 -22.42 -10.42
N ASP A 52 7.93 -23.25 -11.30
CA ASP A 52 7.35 -24.55 -10.97
C ASP A 52 8.34 -25.45 -10.22
N ALA A 53 9.58 -25.53 -10.73
CA ALA A 53 10.64 -26.27 -10.06
C ALA A 53 11.05 -25.64 -8.72
N ALA A 54 10.97 -24.31 -8.56
CA ALA A 54 11.22 -23.63 -7.29
C ALA A 54 10.10 -23.93 -6.27
N MET A 55 8.83 -23.97 -6.70
CA MET A 55 7.67 -24.28 -5.85
C MET A 55 7.65 -25.74 -5.41
N ALA A 56 8.26 -26.65 -6.18
CA ALA A 56 8.34 -28.07 -5.85
C ALA A 56 9.46 -28.44 -4.84
N GLN A 57 10.20 -27.46 -4.30
CA GLN A 57 11.29 -27.71 -3.36
C GLN A 57 10.78 -28.08 -1.96
N GLU A 58 11.60 -28.82 -1.20
CA GLU A 58 11.30 -29.17 0.19
C GLU A 58 11.19 -27.93 1.09
N SER A 59 10.27 -27.97 2.06
CA SER A 59 10.02 -26.85 2.99
C SER A 59 11.28 -26.40 3.74
N SER A 60 12.21 -27.32 4.03
CA SER A 60 13.48 -27.03 4.71
C SER A 60 14.35 -26.08 3.87
N LEU A 61 14.50 -26.40 2.59
CA LEU A 61 15.26 -25.60 1.64
C LEU A 61 14.58 -24.26 1.39
N VAL A 62 13.24 -24.25 1.25
CA VAL A 62 12.46 -23.01 1.07
C VAL A 62 12.71 -22.04 2.23
N CYS A 63 12.65 -22.52 3.48
CA CYS A 63 12.92 -21.68 4.65
C CYS A 63 14.36 -21.13 4.66
N LEU A 64 15.35 -21.93 4.28
CA LEU A 64 16.74 -21.47 4.16
C LEU A 64 16.90 -20.38 3.10
N VAL A 65 16.26 -20.54 1.94
CA VAL A 65 16.28 -19.53 0.87
C VAL A 65 15.61 -18.24 1.31
N VAL A 66 14.39 -18.30 1.85
CA VAL A 66 13.67 -17.10 2.34
C VAL A 66 14.49 -16.37 3.40
N ARG A 67 15.04 -17.13 4.37
CA ARG A 67 15.92 -16.58 5.40
C ARG A 67 17.12 -15.87 4.78
N ARG A 68 17.82 -16.50 3.83
CA ARG A 68 19.01 -15.88 3.24
C ARG A 68 18.70 -14.64 2.40
N LEU A 69 17.63 -14.66 1.62
CA LEU A 69 17.24 -13.50 0.82
C LEU A 69 16.93 -12.29 1.72
N LEU A 70 16.27 -12.53 2.86
CA LEU A 70 16.02 -11.50 3.87
C LEU A 70 17.30 -11.08 4.59
N GLU A 71 18.18 -11.99 4.99
CA GLU A 71 19.49 -11.64 5.58
C GLU A 71 20.34 -10.78 4.64
N ASN A 72 20.36 -11.08 3.33
CA ASN A 72 21.04 -10.24 2.34
C ASN A 72 20.42 -8.83 2.25
N TYR A 73 19.09 -8.74 2.32
CA TYR A 73 18.37 -7.47 2.34
C TYR A 73 18.69 -6.65 3.60
N LEU A 74 18.83 -7.30 4.77
CA LEU A 74 19.16 -6.66 6.04
C LEU A 74 20.62 -6.19 6.10
N LEU A 75 21.55 -7.06 5.70
CA LEU A 75 22.98 -6.78 5.80
C LEU A 75 23.47 -5.75 4.77
N ARG A 76 22.74 -5.57 3.67
CA ARG A 76 23.08 -4.67 2.55
C ARG A 76 24.57 -4.64 2.22
N PRO A 77 25.22 -5.80 1.97
CA PRO A 77 26.66 -5.84 1.75
C PRO A 77 27.02 -4.97 0.54
N THR A 78 27.89 -3.98 0.76
CA THR A 78 28.41 -3.12 -0.32
C THR A 78 29.77 -3.65 -0.77
N THR A 79 30.02 -3.60 -2.08
CA THR A 79 31.31 -3.92 -2.68
C THR A 79 32.30 -2.78 -2.41
N SER A 80 32.85 -2.69 -1.20
CA SER A 80 34.06 -1.90 -0.95
C SER A 80 35.31 -2.71 -1.31
N PHE A 81 35.44 -3.09 -2.58
CA PHE A 81 36.65 -3.78 -3.04
C PHE A 81 37.23 -3.02 -4.23
N GLY A 82 38.29 -2.26 -3.94
CA GLY A 82 39.07 -1.50 -4.91
C GLY A 82 39.54 -2.37 -6.08
N GLY A 83 39.66 -1.73 -7.24
CA GLY A 83 39.93 -2.36 -8.53
C GLY A 83 40.97 -3.49 -8.48
N VAL A 84 40.50 -4.70 -8.72
CA VAL A 84 41.32 -5.77 -9.28
C VAL A 84 40.62 -6.20 -10.55
N SER A 85 40.94 -5.51 -11.64
CA SER A 85 40.69 -6.00 -12.98
C SER A 85 41.45 -7.31 -13.11
N TYR A 86 40.74 -8.45 -13.10
CA TYR A 86 41.36 -9.70 -13.48
C TYR A 86 41.76 -9.60 -14.95
N SER A 87 43.06 -9.49 -15.20
CA SER A 87 43.64 -9.63 -16.53
C SER A 87 43.25 -11.00 -17.06
N THR A 88 42.38 -11.03 -18.07
CA THR A 88 42.10 -12.23 -18.85
C THR A 88 43.43 -12.76 -19.38
N LEU A 89 43.76 -13.98 -19.01
CA LEU A 89 44.89 -14.74 -19.53
C LEU A 89 44.72 -14.85 -21.06
N SER A 90 45.47 -14.03 -21.78
CA SER A 90 45.67 -14.18 -23.22
C SER A 90 46.61 -15.35 -23.46
N ASP A 91 46.08 -16.57 -23.59
CA ASP A 91 46.86 -17.68 -24.12
C ASP A 91 46.67 -17.76 -25.65
N GLY A 92 47.76 -17.47 -26.37
CA GLY A 92 47.81 -17.43 -27.82
C GLY A 92 47.98 -18.83 -28.41
N GLY A 93 46.87 -19.45 -28.82
CA GLY A 93 46.88 -20.69 -29.60
C GLY A 93 45.66 -20.75 -30.54
N PRO A 94 45.77 -21.38 -31.73
CA PRO A 94 44.70 -21.39 -32.71
C PRO A 94 43.52 -22.26 -32.24
N PRO A 95 42.27 -21.90 -32.59
CA PRO A 95 41.09 -22.50 -31.99
C PRO A 95 40.90 -23.95 -32.46
N GLY A 96 40.82 -24.86 -31.48
CA GLY A 96 40.52 -26.28 -31.69
C GLY A 96 39.06 -26.54 -32.05
N VAL A 97 38.83 -27.65 -32.73
CA VAL A 97 37.56 -28.08 -33.37
C VAL A 97 36.38 -28.22 -32.38
N LEU A 98 36.61 -28.21 -31.07
CA LEU A 98 35.56 -28.22 -30.03
C LEU A 98 34.78 -26.89 -29.91
N GLN A 99 35.27 -25.80 -30.51
CA GLN A 99 34.57 -24.50 -30.52
C GLN A 99 33.45 -24.41 -31.57
N ARG A 100 33.21 -25.48 -32.35
CA ARG A 100 32.17 -25.53 -33.41
C ARG A 100 30.88 -26.26 -33.05
N VAL A 101 30.74 -26.78 -31.84
CA VAL A 101 29.47 -27.35 -31.37
C VAL A 101 28.81 -26.37 -30.40
N GLY A 102 28.31 -25.27 -30.96
CA GLY A 102 27.48 -24.30 -30.24
C GLY A 102 26.11 -24.91 -29.96
N SER A 103 25.87 -25.35 -28.72
CA SER A 103 24.53 -25.58 -28.21
C SER A 103 24.09 -24.34 -27.43
N ALA A 104 22.82 -23.96 -27.57
CA ALA A 104 22.22 -22.81 -26.88
C ALA A 104 22.43 -22.81 -25.35
N ALA A 105 22.76 -23.96 -24.75
CA ALA A 105 23.11 -24.09 -23.35
C ALA A 105 24.43 -23.41 -22.95
N ALA A 106 25.41 -23.29 -23.87
CA ALA A 106 26.69 -22.65 -23.58
C ALA A 106 26.57 -21.12 -23.48
N ASN A 107 25.64 -20.50 -24.20
CA ASN A 107 25.38 -19.06 -24.09
C ASN A 107 24.72 -18.69 -22.75
N ILE A 108 23.91 -19.59 -22.17
CA ILE A 108 23.31 -19.39 -20.84
C ILE A 108 24.38 -19.42 -19.73
N LEU A 109 25.46 -20.19 -19.91
CA LEU A 109 26.58 -20.28 -18.96
C LEU A 109 27.63 -19.16 -19.13
N LEU A 110 27.70 -18.51 -20.29
CA LEU A 110 28.72 -17.51 -20.63
C LEU A 110 28.22 -16.05 -20.61
N LEU A 111 26.92 -15.83 -20.45
CA LEU A 111 26.34 -14.49 -20.26
C LEU A 111 26.79 -13.71 -19.01
N PRO A 112 27.20 -14.31 -17.86
CA PRO A 112 27.51 -13.50 -16.67
C PRO A 112 28.88 -12.78 -16.73
N PHE A 113 29.74 -13.07 -17.71
CA PHE A 113 31.12 -12.55 -17.71
C PHE A 113 31.35 -11.24 -18.48
N ASN A 114 30.39 -10.74 -19.27
CA ASN A 114 30.63 -9.65 -20.22
C ASN A 114 30.08 -8.25 -19.84
N TYR A 115 29.48 -8.07 -18.66
CA TYR A 115 28.79 -6.80 -18.33
C TYR A 115 29.31 -6.10 -17.08
N LEU A 116 30.64 -6.09 -16.88
CA LEU A 116 31.33 -5.17 -15.97
C LEU A 116 31.48 -3.75 -16.58
N VAL A 117 30.39 -3.17 -17.09
CA VAL A 117 30.35 -1.75 -17.46
C VAL A 117 29.28 -1.07 -16.63
N SER A 118 29.72 -0.40 -15.57
CA SER A 118 28.94 0.36 -14.60
C SER A 118 28.05 1.43 -15.28
N PRO A 119 26.78 1.59 -14.90
CA PRO A 119 26.13 2.89 -15.06
C PRO A 119 26.67 3.86 -13.99
N LYS A 120 26.63 5.14 -14.33
CA LYS A 120 27.16 6.26 -13.55
C LYS A 120 26.30 6.58 -12.33
N GLU A 121 26.99 6.90 -11.24
CA GLU A 121 26.61 7.80 -10.13
C GLU A 121 25.12 7.85 -9.71
N GLU A 122 24.71 6.89 -8.87
CA GLU A 122 23.71 7.11 -7.83
C GLU A 122 24.09 6.25 -6.60
N GLY A 123 24.20 6.89 -5.43
CA GLY A 123 25.00 6.39 -4.30
C GLY A 123 24.66 5.00 -3.76
N SER A 124 25.71 4.24 -3.40
CA SER A 124 25.76 3.16 -2.39
C SER A 124 24.60 2.16 -2.33
N ARG A 125 24.02 1.75 -3.47
CA ARG A 125 23.02 0.68 -3.51
C ARG A 125 23.69 -0.70 -3.47
N SER A 126 23.29 -1.53 -2.52
CA SER A 126 23.74 -2.92 -2.45
C SER A 126 22.97 -3.74 -3.49
N MET A 127 23.58 -3.99 -4.64
CA MET A 127 23.01 -4.79 -5.73
C MET A 127 22.51 -6.16 -5.25
N LEU A 128 23.24 -6.77 -4.31
CA LEU A 128 22.86 -8.07 -3.76
C LEU A 128 21.57 -7.98 -2.94
N ALA A 129 21.41 -6.93 -2.14
CA ALA A 129 20.19 -6.71 -1.35
C ALA A 129 18.97 -6.46 -2.25
N GLU A 130 19.13 -5.63 -3.28
CA GLU A 130 18.07 -5.33 -4.25
C GLU A 130 17.66 -6.58 -5.04
N CYS A 131 18.63 -7.31 -5.61
CA CYS A 131 18.34 -8.56 -6.31
C CYS A 131 17.73 -9.62 -5.40
N SER A 132 18.18 -9.73 -4.15
CA SER A 132 17.62 -10.68 -3.17
C SER A 132 16.16 -10.36 -2.86
N LEU A 133 15.84 -9.07 -2.68
CA LEU A 133 14.48 -8.61 -2.43
C LEU A 133 13.56 -8.88 -3.62
N LEU A 134 13.99 -8.53 -4.83
CA LEU A 134 13.19 -8.75 -6.04
C LEU A 134 12.93 -10.23 -6.32
N VAL A 135 13.95 -11.09 -6.15
CA VAL A 135 13.80 -12.55 -6.27
C VAL A 135 12.85 -13.08 -5.20
N LEU A 136 12.95 -12.61 -3.95
CA LEU A 136 12.03 -12.98 -2.89
C LEU A 136 10.59 -12.60 -3.23
N LEU A 137 10.36 -11.38 -3.72
CA LEU A 137 9.03 -10.90 -4.10
C LEU A 137 8.40 -11.76 -5.20
N VAL A 138 9.16 -12.13 -6.24
CA VAL A 138 8.67 -13.07 -7.27
C VAL A 138 8.30 -14.41 -6.65
N LEU A 139 9.15 -14.95 -5.76
CA LEU A 139 8.91 -16.25 -5.15
C LEU A 139 7.69 -16.25 -4.23
N ILE A 140 7.44 -15.21 -3.43
CA ILE A 140 6.30 -15.18 -2.50
C ILE A 140 4.97 -14.84 -3.19
N HIS A 141 4.99 -14.10 -4.30
CA HIS A 141 3.77 -13.67 -5.03
C HIS A 141 3.42 -14.56 -6.22
N TYR A 142 4.27 -15.54 -6.57
CA TYR A 142 3.94 -16.50 -7.62
C TYR A 142 2.70 -17.34 -7.24
N ARG A 143 1.77 -17.47 -8.18
CA ARG A 143 0.58 -18.31 -8.07
C ARG A 143 0.52 -19.27 -9.25
N LYS A 144 0.36 -20.56 -8.96
CA LYS A 144 0.15 -21.60 -9.96
C LYS A 144 -1.32 -22.00 -9.98
N CYS A 145 -1.91 -22.02 -11.16
CA CYS A 145 -3.28 -22.44 -11.38
C CYS A 145 -3.30 -23.87 -11.91
N VAL A 146 -4.11 -24.76 -11.29
CA VAL A 146 -4.18 -26.18 -11.66
C VAL A 146 -5.65 -26.58 -11.83
N LEU A 147 -5.92 -27.40 -12.85
CA LEU A 147 -7.22 -28.04 -13.06
C LEU A 147 -7.33 -29.28 -12.17
N ARG A 148 -8.38 -29.35 -11.35
CA ARG A 148 -8.79 -30.59 -10.69
C ARG A 148 -9.88 -31.26 -11.51
N GLU A 149 -9.60 -32.47 -11.98
CA GLU A 149 -10.64 -33.38 -12.45
C GLU A 149 -11.22 -34.11 -11.24
N GLU A 150 -12.40 -33.68 -10.76
CA GLU A 150 -13.14 -34.43 -9.75
C GLU A 150 -13.99 -35.50 -10.45
N ALA A 151 -13.62 -36.77 -10.27
CA ALA A 151 -14.51 -37.89 -10.59
C ALA A 151 -15.54 -38.03 -9.48
N MET A 152 -16.79 -37.67 -9.75
CA MET A 152 -17.91 -37.94 -8.84
C MET A 152 -18.09 -39.46 -8.73
N THR A 153 -17.75 -40.05 -7.58
CA THR A 153 -18.23 -41.40 -7.24
C THR A 153 -19.66 -41.30 -6.73
N GLU A 154 -20.63 -41.11 -7.63
CA GLU A 154 -22.00 -41.46 -7.31
C GLU A 154 -22.13 -42.98 -7.40
N LYS A 155 -22.29 -43.62 -6.23
CA LYS A 155 -22.89 -44.95 -6.18
C LYS A 155 -24.38 -44.79 -6.46
N SER A 156 -24.79 -44.99 -7.70
CA SER A 156 -26.13 -45.47 -8.00
C SER A 156 -26.08 -46.43 -9.18
N ASP A 157 -26.49 -47.66 -8.91
CA ASP A 157 -26.84 -48.64 -9.93
C ASP A 157 -28.07 -48.10 -10.69
N ASP A 158 -27.93 -47.81 -11.98
CA ASP A 158 -28.78 -48.34 -13.05
C ASP A 158 -28.53 -47.64 -14.40
N THR A 159 -28.81 -48.41 -15.45
CA THR A 159 -28.48 -48.21 -16.86
C THR A 159 -28.93 -46.92 -17.55
N ALA A 160 -28.10 -46.51 -18.54
CA ALA A 160 -28.36 -45.72 -19.75
C ALA A 160 -27.85 -44.26 -19.77
N THR A 161 -26.80 -44.05 -20.60
CA THR A 161 -26.30 -42.79 -21.17
C THR A 161 -26.42 -41.54 -20.29
N SER A 162 -25.44 -41.38 -19.41
CA SER A 162 -25.16 -40.11 -18.73
C SER A 162 -23.82 -39.56 -19.23
N ASP A 163 -23.86 -38.54 -20.08
CA ASP A 163 -22.72 -37.66 -20.28
C ASP A 163 -22.36 -37.08 -18.92
N SER A 164 -21.27 -37.57 -18.32
CA SER A 164 -20.75 -37.04 -17.08
C SER A 164 -20.26 -35.62 -17.35
N LEU A 165 -21.06 -34.64 -16.97
CA LEU A 165 -20.70 -33.22 -17.01
C LEU A 165 -19.59 -32.99 -15.99
N LEU A 166 -18.33 -33.15 -16.43
CA LEU A 166 -17.14 -32.87 -15.63
C LEU A 166 -17.16 -31.38 -15.26
N LYS A 167 -17.39 -31.07 -13.99
CA LYS A 167 -17.25 -29.71 -13.48
C LYS A 167 -15.76 -29.45 -13.28
N GLU A 168 -15.09 -28.93 -14.30
CA GLU A 168 -13.71 -28.47 -14.21
C GLU A 168 -13.61 -27.39 -13.12
N THR A 169 -13.05 -27.75 -11.96
CA THR A 169 -12.78 -26.79 -10.89
C THR A 169 -11.32 -26.41 -10.93
N THR A 170 -11.08 -25.12 -11.14
CA THR A 170 -9.75 -24.53 -11.15
C THR A 170 -9.41 -24.10 -9.72
N TYR A 171 -8.22 -24.45 -9.24
CA TYR A 171 -7.74 -23.99 -7.93
C TYR A 171 -6.30 -23.48 -8.02
N LEU A 172 -5.97 -22.53 -7.14
CA LEU A 172 -4.61 -22.00 -7.00
C LEU A 172 -3.81 -22.87 -6.02
N CYS A 173 -2.60 -23.24 -6.40
CA CYS A 173 -1.70 -23.98 -5.52
C CYS A 173 -1.19 -23.10 -4.37
N ASP A 174 -0.94 -23.76 -3.24
CA ASP A 174 -0.25 -23.16 -2.11
C ASP A 174 1.18 -22.78 -2.48
N ASN A 175 1.58 -21.56 -2.09
CA ASN A 175 2.94 -21.07 -2.30
C ASN A 175 3.79 -21.34 -1.03
N PRO A 176 4.80 -22.23 -1.10
CA PRO A 176 5.64 -22.55 0.07
C PRO A 176 6.53 -21.40 0.53
N TYR A 177 6.97 -20.50 -0.37
CA TYR A 177 7.77 -19.33 0.00
C TYR A 177 6.92 -18.29 0.73
N CYS A 178 5.67 -18.08 0.29
CA CYS A 178 4.71 -17.24 0.99
C CYS A 178 4.45 -17.78 2.41
N LYS A 179 4.12 -19.08 2.53
CA LYS A 179 3.93 -19.73 3.83
C LYS A 179 5.17 -19.64 4.73
N ALA A 180 6.37 -19.74 4.17
CA ALA A 180 7.61 -19.59 4.94
C ALA A 180 7.79 -18.15 5.47
N LEU A 181 7.39 -17.13 4.70
CA LEU A 181 7.39 -15.73 5.14
C LEU A 181 6.33 -15.46 6.21
N GLU A 182 5.10 -15.95 6.03
CA GLU A 182 3.99 -15.83 6.98
C GLU A 182 4.31 -16.48 8.34
N ASN A 183 5.05 -17.60 8.32
CA ASN A 183 5.47 -18.33 9.52
C ASN A 183 6.83 -17.89 10.07
N ALA A 184 7.46 -16.85 9.53
CA ALA A 184 8.72 -16.36 10.08
C ALA A 184 8.54 -15.86 11.54
N ARG A 185 9.56 -16.05 12.36
CA ARG A 185 9.56 -15.70 13.79
C ARG A 185 10.80 -14.90 14.16
N ASP A 186 10.66 -14.12 15.23
CA ASP A 186 11.77 -13.37 15.78
C ASP A 186 12.79 -14.27 16.48
N ILE A 187 14.09 -13.95 16.35
CA ILE A 187 15.18 -14.71 16.97
C ILE A 187 15.19 -14.56 18.50
N GLU A 188 14.72 -13.43 19.04
CA GLU A 188 14.81 -13.12 20.47
C GLU A 188 13.65 -13.71 21.28
N PHE A 189 12.43 -13.68 20.72
CA PHE A 189 11.21 -14.19 21.40
C PHE A 189 11.06 -15.71 21.43
N ASP A 190 11.68 -16.45 20.50
CA ASP A 190 11.56 -17.91 20.42
C ASP A 190 12.28 -18.64 21.58
N ARG A 191 13.21 -17.96 22.27
CA ARG A 191 13.91 -18.53 23.43
C ARG A 191 12.99 -18.79 24.64
N VAL A 192 11.82 -18.16 24.68
CA VAL A 192 10.87 -18.28 25.81
C VAL A 192 9.92 -19.46 25.64
N VAL A 193 9.65 -19.89 24.40
CA VAL A 193 8.75 -21.02 24.09
C VAL A 193 9.48 -22.37 24.21
N ASP A 194 10.82 -22.39 24.13
CA ASP A 194 11.66 -23.58 24.30
C ASP A 194 11.64 -24.20 25.73
N VAL A 195 10.90 -23.62 26.69
CA VAL A 195 10.77 -24.14 28.06
C VAL A 195 9.59 -25.11 28.23
N GLU A 196 8.57 -25.07 27.38
CA GLU A 196 7.43 -25.98 27.42
C GLU A 196 7.45 -26.95 26.24
N GLY A 197 8.10 -28.09 26.46
CA GLY A 197 8.41 -29.11 25.46
C GLY A 197 7.19 -29.70 24.73
N ASN A 198 6.81 -29.08 23.62
CA ASN A 198 6.01 -29.72 22.59
C ASN A 198 6.56 -29.36 21.20
N ALA A 199 7.62 -30.08 20.80
CA ALA A 199 8.32 -29.92 19.54
C ALA A 199 7.40 -30.28 18.35
N CYS A 200 6.84 -29.27 17.71
CA CYS A 200 6.27 -29.35 16.36
C CYS A 200 7.08 -28.43 15.42
N HIS A 201 8.42 -28.51 15.47
CA HIS A 201 9.27 -27.67 14.63
C HIS A 201 9.48 -28.32 13.27
N GLY A 202 8.57 -28.02 12.34
CA GLY A 202 8.97 -27.91 10.95
C GLY A 202 10.07 -26.85 10.78
N PRO A 203 10.76 -26.83 9.63
CA PRO A 203 11.73 -25.78 9.34
C PRO A 203 11.04 -24.40 9.40
N LEU A 204 11.59 -23.48 10.19
CA LEU A 204 11.05 -22.14 10.41
C LEU A 204 12.09 -21.08 10.02
N VAL A 205 11.62 -19.99 9.44
CA VAL A 205 12.44 -18.82 9.13
C VAL A 205 12.61 -17.99 10.41
N LYS A 206 13.83 -17.92 10.95
CA LYS A 206 14.15 -17.09 12.13
C LYS A 206 14.91 -15.84 11.68
N LEU A 207 14.42 -14.65 12.04
CA LEU A 207 15.00 -13.36 11.64
C LEU A 207 15.01 -12.37 12.81
N PRO A 208 15.97 -11.43 12.86
CA PRO A 208 15.93 -10.36 13.86
C PRO A 208 14.90 -9.31 13.45
N PHE A 209 13.71 -9.35 14.03
CA PHE A 209 12.61 -8.43 13.69
C PHE A 209 12.99 -6.97 13.96
N ALA A 210 13.82 -6.70 14.96
CA ALA A 210 14.35 -5.37 15.23
C ALA A 210 15.10 -4.79 14.02
N SER A 211 16.07 -5.53 13.48
CA SER A 211 16.85 -5.08 12.32
C SER A 211 15.99 -5.01 11.05
N LEU A 212 15.02 -5.91 10.90
CA LEU A 212 14.07 -5.88 9.79
C LEU A 212 13.18 -4.64 9.83
N PHE A 213 12.66 -4.29 10.99
CA PHE A 213 11.88 -3.07 11.21
C PHE A 213 12.71 -1.82 10.86
N ASP A 214 13.93 -1.71 11.39
CA ASP A 214 14.80 -0.56 11.15
C ASP A 214 15.19 -0.43 9.67
N THR A 215 15.51 -1.55 9.02
CA THR A 215 15.88 -1.56 7.59
C THR A 215 14.69 -1.21 6.71
N LEU A 216 13.50 -1.74 7.00
CA LEU A 216 12.28 -1.35 6.28
C LEU A 216 12.03 0.15 6.41
N GLY A 217 12.08 0.71 7.63
CA GLY A 217 11.90 2.14 7.87
C GLY A 217 12.86 3.03 7.08
N MET A 218 14.13 2.62 6.92
CA MET A 218 15.12 3.35 6.12
C MET A 218 14.89 3.26 4.61
N CYS A 219 14.17 2.25 4.13
CA CYS A 219 14.10 1.91 2.71
C CYS A 219 12.74 2.18 2.06
N LEU A 220 11.78 2.81 2.76
CA LEU A 220 10.42 3.03 2.24
C LEU A 220 10.32 3.99 1.04
N THR A 221 11.43 4.62 0.64
CA THR A 221 11.53 5.32 -0.65
C THR A 221 11.56 4.37 -1.84
N ASP A 222 11.91 3.11 -1.64
CA ASP A 222 11.93 2.03 -2.63
C ASP A 222 10.60 1.26 -2.60
N GLU A 223 9.99 1.10 -3.76
CA GLU A 223 8.70 0.42 -3.93
C GLU A 223 8.77 -1.06 -3.56
N ALA A 224 9.91 -1.73 -3.83
CA ALA A 224 10.11 -3.13 -3.47
C ALA A 224 10.13 -3.33 -1.94
N ALA A 225 10.73 -2.39 -1.20
CA ALA A 225 10.75 -2.42 0.26
C ALA A 225 9.37 -2.19 0.86
N VAL A 226 8.57 -1.30 0.27
CA VAL A 226 7.17 -1.09 0.68
C VAL A 226 6.33 -2.34 0.42
N LEU A 227 6.53 -3.02 -0.71
CA LEU A 227 5.82 -4.26 -1.02
C LEU A 227 6.19 -5.39 -0.04
N LEU A 228 7.46 -5.50 0.36
CA LEU A 228 7.87 -6.44 1.41
C LEU A 228 7.23 -6.10 2.75
N LEU A 229 7.21 -4.82 3.14
CA LEU A 229 6.53 -4.38 4.36
C LEU A 229 5.05 -4.76 4.33
N TYR A 230 4.36 -4.50 3.22
CA TYR A 230 2.97 -4.92 3.01
C TYR A 230 2.81 -6.44 3.19
N SER A 231 3.62 -7.26 2.51
CA SER A 231 3.54 -8.72 2.62
C SER A 231 3.77 -9.22 4.05
N LEU A 232 4.67 -8.58 4.81
CA LEU A 232 4.93 -8.92 6.20
C LEU A 232 3.79 -8.51 7.14
N VAL A 233 3.28 -7.27 7.05
CA VAL A 233 2.21 -6.82 7.96
C VAL A 233 0.86 -7.46 7.67
N GLN A 234 0.62 -7.85 6.41
CA GLN A 234 -0.61 -8.53 6.01
C GLN A 234 -0.57 -10.04 6.29
N GLY A 235 0.56 -10.70 5.98
CA GLY A 235 0.66 -12.17 6.03
C GLY A 235 1.28 -12.73 7.30
N ASN A 236 2.19 -12.01 7.96
CA ASN A 236 2.91 -12.50 9.14
C ASN A 236 2.35 -11.85 10.42
N SER A 237 1.46 -12.57 11.12
CA SER A 237 0.85 -12.09 12.36
C SER A 237 1.85 -11.79 13.47
N ALA A 238 2.94 -12.55 13.57
CA ALA A 238 3.98 -12.31 14.57
C ALA A 238 4.75 -11.01 14.30
N PHE A 239 5.03 -10.70 13.04
CA PHE A 239 5.67 -9.44 12.66
C PHE A 239 4.70 -8.26 12.82
N LEU A 240 3.41 -8.42 12.46
CA LEU A 240 2.41 -7.40 12.72
C LEU A 240 2.30 -7.08 14.22
N GLU A 241 2.16 -8.09 15.08
CA GLU A 241 2.11 -7.92 16.53
C GLU A 241 3.38 -7.21 17.04
N TYR A 242 4.56 -7.64 16.55
CA TYR A 242 5.83 -6.99 16.86
C TYR A 242 5.80 -5.49 16.52
N VAL A 243 5.32 -5.10 15.34
CA VAL A 243 5.21 -3.69 14.93
C VAL A 243 4.23 -2.92 15.82
N LEU A 244 3.08 -3.50 16.14
CA LEU A 244 2.02 -2.83 16.92
C LEU A 244 2.44 -2.52 18.36
N VAL A 245 3.32 -3.32 18.97
CA VAL A 245 3.78 -3.12 20.35
C VAL A 245 5.03 -2.23 20.49
N ARG A 246 5.64 -1.78 19.37
CA ARG A 246 6.84 -0.93 19.44
C ARG A 246 6.55 0.46 19.98
N THR A 247 7.49 0.98 20.75
CA THR A 247 7.44 2.35 21.30
C THR A 247 8.02 3.40 20.37
N ASP A 248 8.89 3.00 19.44
CA ASP A 248 9.59 3.83 18.47
C ASP A 248 9.02 3.63 17.05
N ILE A 249 7.68 3.59 16.99
CA ILE A 249 6.93 3.41 15.75
C ILE A 249 7.13 4.57 14.75
N ASP A 250 7.67 5.70 15.21
CA ASP A 250 8.09 6.83 14.39
C ASP A 250 9.20 6.48 13.40
N THR A 251 10.06 5.50 13.70
CA THR A 251 11.06 4.94 12.76
C THR A 251 10.40 4.41 11.49
N LEU A 252 9.18 3.89 11.59
CA LEU A 252 8.40 3.41 10.44
C LEU A 252 7.46 4.48 9.89
N LEU A 253 6.68 5.12 10.77
CA LEU A 253 5.61 6.02 10.35
C LEU A 253 6.11 7.36 9.79
N VAL A 254 7.21 7.94 10.31
CA VAL A 254 7.71 9.22 9.79
C VAL A 254 8.14 9.11 8.32
N PRO A 255 8.90 8.08 7.88
CA PRO A 255 9.23 7.87 6.47
C PRO A 255 7.99 7.60 5.58
N ILE A 256 6.98 6.86 6.08
CA ILE A 256 5.70 6.68 5.37
C ILE A 256 5.04 8.04 5.12
N LEU A 257 4.93 8.85 6.17
CA LEU A 257 4.27 10.16 6.13
C LEU A 257 5.02 11.16 5.25
N GLU A 258 6.36 11.13 5.26
CA GLU A 258 7.19 11.94 4.36
C GLU A 258 7.01 11.52 2.89
N THR A 259 6.89 10.23 2.63
CA THR A 259 6.66 9.71 1.26
C THR A 259 5.28 10.13 0.75
N LEU A 260 4.24 10.01 1.58
CA LEU A 260 2.89 10.49 1.27
C LEU A 260 2.84 12.02 1.11
N TYR A 261 3.59 12.77 1.90
CA TYR A 261 3.72 14.22 1.73
C TYR A 261 4.27 14.59 0.34
N ASN A 262 5.18 13.78 -0.18
CA ASN A 262 5.80 13.89 -1.50
C ASN A 262 5.07 13.07 -2.59
N ALA A 263 3.78 12.76 -2.41
CA ALA A 263 2.98 11.93 -3.33
C ALA A 263 3.09 12.35 -4.81
N SER A 264 3.26 13.64 -5.12
CA SER A 264 3.42 14.11 -6.50
C SER A 264 4.69 13.61 -7.21
N LYS A 265 5.65 13.05 -6.48
CA LYS A 265 6.91 12.50 -7.01
C LYS A 265 6.94 10.96 -6.96
N ARG A 266 5.83 10.32 -6.60
CA ARG A 266 5.73 8.87 -6.40
C ARG A 266 4.71 8.28 -7.35
N SER A 267 4.86 6.99 -7.64
CA SER A 267 3.86 6.25 -8.40
C SER A 267 2.58 6.09 -7.56
N SER A 268 1.43 5.95 -8.23
CA SER A 268 0.16 5.69 -7.53
C SER A 268 0.23 4.40 -6.71
N ASN A 269 0.86 3.34 -7.24
CA ASN A 269 1.05 2.06 -6.55
C ASN A 269 1.83 2.23 -5.24
N HIS A 270 2.89 3.03 -5.24
CA HIS A 270 3.64 3.34 -4.03
C HIS A 270 2.75 4.01 -2.98
N ILE A 271 1.93 4.98 -3.38
CA ILE A 271 1.00 5.68 -2.49
C ILE A 271 -0.06 4.71 -1.94
N TYR A 272 -0.67 3.87 -2.78
CA TYR A 272 -1.70 2.92 -2.34
C TYR A 272 -1.17 1.93 -1.32
N MET A 273 -0.01 1.31 -1.58
CA MET A 273 0.57 0.36 -0.62
C MET A 273 0.84 1.01 0.74
N LEU A 274 1.34 2.26 0.76
CA LEU A 274 1.55 2.99 2.00
C LEU A 274 0.24 3.28 2.75
N LEU A 275 -0.83 3.66 2.03
CA LEU A 275 -2.14 3.88 2.63
C LEU A 275 -2.77 2.58 3.16
N ILE A 276 -2.60 1.46 2.45
CA ILE A 276 -3.04 0.14 2.90
C ILE A 276 -2.28 -0.28 4.17
N ILE A 277 -0.97 -0.06 4.23
CA ILE A 277 -0.18 -0.34 5.44
C ILE A 277 -0.70 0.50 6.62
N LEU A 278 -0.97 1.80 6.42
CA LEU A 278 -1.58 2.64 7.46
C LEU A 278 -2.96 2.12 7.88
N LEU A 279 -3.79 1.67 6.93
CA LEU A 279 -5.09 1.09 7.21
C LEU A 279 -4.94 -0.18 8.07
N ILE A 280 -4.07 -1.13 7.67
CA ILE A 280 -3.80 -2.38 8.40
C ILE A 280 -3.38 -2.10 9.84
N LEU A 281 -2.44 -1.17 10.05
CA LEU A 281 -1.97 -0.78 11.39
C LEU A 281 -3.08 -0.12 12.21
N SER A 282 -3.91 0.72 11.59
CA SER A 282 -5.01 1.41 12.26
C SER A 282 -6.14 0.48 12.71
N GLN A 283 -6.18 -0.78 12.27
CA GLN A 283 -7.17 -1.74 12.76
C GLN A 283 -7.00 -2.02 14.27
N ASP A 284 -5.78 -1.83 14.81
CA ASP A 284 -5.52 -2.01 16.23
C ASP A 284 -5.75 -0.73 17.06
N SER A 285 -6.59 -0.87 18.07
CA SER A 285 -6.94 0.23 18.98
C SER A 285 -5.78 0.70 19.86
N SER A 286 -4.84 -0.19 20.21
CA SER A 286 -3.69 0.16 21.06
C SER A 286 -2.69 1.02 20.29
N PHE A 287 -2.43 0.67 19.04
CA PHE A 287 -1.70 1.47 18.07
C PHE A 287 -2.32 2.86 17.91
N ASN A 288 -3.64 2.93 17.65
CA ASN A 288 -4.32 4.22 17.50
C ASN A 288 -4.18 5.11 18.75
N ALA A 289 -4.20 4.53 19.95
CA ALA A 289 -3.99 5.29 21.18
C ALA A 289 -2.51 5.65 21.43
N SER A 290 -1.55 4.82 21.01
CA SER A 290 -0.11 5.01 21.27
C SER A 290 0.49 6.12 20.40
N VAL A 291 0.08 6.22 19.12
CA VAL A 291 0.60 7.24 18.19
C VAL A 291 0.32 8.67 18.65
N HIS A 292 -0.76 8.90 19.41
CA HIS A 292 -1.06 10.24 19.97
C HIS A 292 -0.20 10.59 21.19
N LYS A 293 0.43 9.61 21.85
CA LYS A 293 1.31 9.83 23.00
C LYS A 293 2.76 10.12 22.59
N LEU A 294 3.16 9.70 21.40
CA LEU A 294 4.50 9.92 20.87
C LEU A 294 4.63 11.36 20.34
N THR A 295 5.47 12.16 20.98
CA THR A 295 5.72 13.57 20.61
C THR A 295 6.98 13.71 19.77
N LEU A 296 6.84 14.27 18.58
CA LEU A 296 7.94 14.58 17.68
C LEU A 296 8.51 15.98 18.00
N PRO A 297 9.83 16.14 18.17
CA PRO A 297 10.42 17.44 18.46
C PRO A 297 10.24 18.43 17.30
N SER A 298 10.41 17.96 16.06
CA SER A 298 10.21 18.74 14.83
C SER A 298 9.97 17.84 13.63
N VAL A 299 9.26 18.37 12.62
CA VAL A 299 9.08 17.71 11.31
C VAL A 299 9.71 18.59 10.22
N PRO A 300 11.00 18.40 9.88
CA PRO A 300 11.76 19.35 9.06
C PRO A 300 11.33 19.38 7.59
N TRP A 301 10.80 18.27 7.07
CA TRP A 301 10.38 18.14 5.67
C TRP A 301 9.00 18.76 5.38
N TYR A 302 8.22 19.11 6.41
CA TYR A 302 6.89 19.70 6.25
C TYR A 302 7.02 21.23 6.04
N GLN A 303 6.55 21.74 4.89
CA GLN A 303 6.87 23.10 4.46
C GLN A 303 5.77 24.14 4.72
N GLU A 304 4.51 23.73 4.85
CA GLU A 304 3.38 24.67 4.98
C GLU A 304 3.34 25.38 6.33
N ARG A 305 3.86 24.72 7.39
CA ARG A 305 3.88 25.25 8.75
C ARG A 305 4.98 24.60 9.57
N ARG A 306 5.61 25.35 10.48
CA ARG A 306 6.52 24.75 11.47
C ARG A 306 5.73 23.90 12.46
N LEU A 307 5.97 22.59 12.45
CA LEU A 307 5.42 21.63 13.39
C LEU A 307 6.47 21.34 14.47
N HIS A 308 6.34 21.97 15.63
CA HIS A 308 7.19 21.73 16.80
C HIS A 308 6.38 21.05 17.89
N GLN A 309 6.98 20.05 18.57
CA GLN A 309 6.34 19.32 19.67
C GLN A 309 4.95 18.77 19.30
N THR A 310 4.80 18.27 18.07
CA THR A 310 3.52 17.72 17.58
C THR A 310 3.47 16.22 17.84
N SER A 311 2.30 15.69 18.21
CA SER A 311 2.16 14.23 18.32
C SER A 311 2.19 13.57 16.95
N LEU A 312 2.74 12.35 16.87
CA LEU A 312 2.73 11.55 15.65
C LEU A 312 1.31 11.33 15.13
N GLY A 313 0.34 11.10 16.03
CA GLY A 313 -1.08 11.05 15.69
C GLY A 313 -1.63 12.35 15.10
N SER A 314 -1.17 13.53 15.55
CA SER A 314 -1.54 14.80 14.89
C SER A 314 -0.94 14.90 13.48
N LEU A 315 0.30 14.44 13.29
CA LEU A 315 0.96 14.42 11.98
C LEU A 315 0.24 13.46 11.01
N LEU A 316 -0.15 12.27 11.46
CA LEU A 316 -0.98 11.32 10.70
C LEU A 316 -2.24 11.98 10.17
N VAL A 317 -3.02 12.64 11.05
CA VAL A 317 -4.23 13.37 10.66
C VAL A 317 -3.93 14.44 9.61
N ILE A 318 -2.88 15.25 9.80
CA ILE A 318 -2.49 16.31 8.86
C ILE A 318 -2.15 15.74 7.48
N ILE A 319 -1.36 14.65 7.43
CA ILE A 319 -0.90 14.06 6.17
C ILE A 319 -2.03 13.33 5.46
N LEU A 320 -2.87 12.55 6.16
CA LEU A 320 -4.02 11.89 5.54
C LEU A 320 -4.99 12.91 4.91
N ILE A 321 -5.29 14.01 5.61
CA ILE A 321 -6.13 15.09 5.07
C ILE A 321 -5.45 15.79 3.89
N ARG A 322 -4.13 15.97 3.94
CA ARG A 322 -3.36 16.52 2.80
C ARG A 322 -3.44 15.59 1.59
N THR A 323 -3.33 14.28 1.77
CA THR A 323 -3.42 13.28 0.71
C THR A 323 -4.81 13.28 0.08
N VAL A 324 -5.87 13.37 0.89
CA VAL A 324 -7.25 13.59 0.41
C VAL A 324 -7.35 14.88 -0.42
N LYS A 325 -6.78 15.99 0.07
CA LYS A 325 -6.79 17.26 -0.67
C LYS A 325 -6.08 17.16 -2.03
N TYR A 326 -4.91 16.51 -2.05
CA TYR A 326 -4.14 16.30 -3.27
C TYR A 326 -4.95 15.50 -4.28
N ASN A 327 -5.57 14.41 -3.82
CA ASN A 327 -6.42 13.54 -4.63
C ASN A 327 -7.59 14.29 -5.28
N LEU A 328 -8.34 15.09 -4.51
CA LEU A 328 -9.44 15.92 -5.03
C LEU A 328 -8.99 16.88 -6.15
N SER A 329 -7.77 17.40 -6.03
CA SER A 329 -7.24 18.39 -6.96
C SER A 329 -6.60 17.81 -8.21
N LYS A 330 -6.11 16.56 -8.16
CA LYS A 330 -5.26 15.98 -9.22
C LYS A 330 -5.75 14.63 -9.73
N LEU A 331 -5.93 13.66 -8.85
CA LEU A 331 -6.11 12.25 -9.22
C LEU A 331 -7.59 11.86 -9.36
N ARG A 332 -8.46 12.39 -8.50
CA ARG A 332 -9.89 12.07 -8.40
C ARG A 332 -10.16 10.58 -8.18
N ASP A 333 -9.27 9.92 -7.45
CA ASP A 333 -9.33 8.49 -7.18
C ASP A 333 -10.18 8.16 -5.94
N VAL A 334 -11.17 7.30 -6.09
CA VAL A 334 -12.09 6.93 -5.01
C VAL A 334 -11.40 6.07 -3.95
N TYR A 335 -10.52 5.15 -4.36
CA TYR A 335 -9.81 4.22 -3.48
C TYR A 335 -8.87 4.95 -2.52
N LEU A 336 -8.18 5.99 -3.00
CA LEU A 336 -7.31 6.83 -2.17
C LEU A 336 -8.11 7.54 -1.07
N HIS A 337 -9.30 8.07 -1.42
CA HIS A 337 -10.19 8.68 -0.43
C HIS A 337 -10.65 7.68 0.63
N THR A 338 -11.11 6.52 0.20
CA THR A 338 -11.61 5.47 1.09
C THR A 338 -10.56 5.05 2.10
N ASN A 339 -9.32 4.76 1.67
CA ASN A 339 -8.26 4.35 2.59
C ASN A 339 -7.87 5.44 3.59
N CYS A 340 -7.81 6.71 3.15
CA CYS A 340 -7.50 7.82 4.05
C CYS A 340 -8.60 8.03 5.10
N LEU A 341 -9.87 8.01 4.67
CA LEU A 341 -11.01 8.20 5.57
C LEU A 341 -11.19 7.01 6.51
N ALA A 342 -10.98 5.78 6.04
CA ALA A 342 -11.00 4.57 6.85
C ALA A 342 -9.96 4.61 7.97
N THR A 343 -8.72 5.01 7.65
CA THR A 343 -7.65 5.19 8.64
C THR A 343 -8.02 6.28 9.66
N LEU A 344 -8.54 7.42 9.21
CA LEU A 344 -8.97 8.51 10.10
C LEU A 344 -10.12 8.08 11.03
N ALA A 345 -11.09 7.31 10.52
CA ALA A 345 -12.20 6.78 11.30
C ALA A 345 -11.71 5.82 12.38
N ASN A 346 -10.85 4.86 12.04
CA ASN A 346 -10.26 3.96 13.03
C ASN A 346 -9.53 4.71 14.16
N MET A 347 -8.84 5.82 13.83
CA MET A 347 -8.13 6.65 14.83
C MET A 347 -9.03 7.56 15.65
N ALA A 348 -10.20 7.96 15.13
CA ALA A 348 -11.08 8.98 15.70
C ALA A 348 -11.45 8.75 17.19
N PRO A 349 -11.90 7.56 17.64
CA PRO A 349 -12.26 7.35 19.03
C PRO A 349 -11.05 7.38 20.00
N HIS A 350 -9.83 7.25 19.47
CA HIS A 350 -8.58 7.19 20.24
C HIS A 350 -7.80 8.51 20.24
N CYS A 351 -8.30 9.54 19.55
CA CYS A 351 -7.66 10.84 19.46
C CYS A 351 -7.32 11.40 20.85
N HIS A 352 -6.08 11.88 21.01
CA HIS A 352 -5.64 12.46 22.28
C HIS A 352 -4.78 13.71 22.02
N ARG A 353 -5.20 14.85 22.58
CA ARG A 353 -4.50 16.13 22.50
C ARG A 353 -4.07 16.47 21.06
N LEU A 354 -5.00 16.40 20.13
CA LEU A 354 -4.76 16.87 18.77
C LEU A 354 -4.29 18.33 18.78
N SER A 355 -3.29 18.64 17.95
CA SER A 355 -2.83 20.03 17.78
C SER A 355 -3.94 20.90 17.17
N ALA A 356 -3.94 22.20 17.49
CA ALA A 356 -4.85 23.18 16.89
C ALA A 356 -4.86 23.09 15.35
N TYR A 357 -3.69 22.84 14.75
CA TYR A 357 -3.57 22.70 13.30
C TYR A 357 -4.26 21.43 12.77
N ALA A 358 -4.06 20.27 13.42
CA ALA A 358 -4.74 19.03 13.04
C ALA A 358 -6.27 19.15 13.20
N SER A 359 -6.73 19.77 14.29
CA SER A 359 -8.15 20.04 14.55
C SER A 359 -8.78 20.95 13.50
N GLU A 360 -8.08 22.02 13.10
CA GLU A 360 -8.54 22.90 12.02
C GLU A 360 -8.60 22.16 10.68
N ARG A 361 -7.60 21.29 10.39
CA ARG A 361 -7.59 20.47 9.17
C ARG A 361 -8.77 19.50 9.13
N LEU A 362 -9.17 18.90 10.26
CA LEU A 362 -10.36 18.02 10.35
C LEU A 362 -11.64 18.76 9.94
N VAL A 363 -11.88 19.96 10.45
CA VAL A 363 -13.07 20.74 10.06
C VAL A 363 -12.96 21.21 8.60
N SER A 364 -11.75 21.57 8.16
CA SER A 364 -11.48 21.94 6.77
C SER A 364 -11.70 20.78 5.78
N LEU A 365 -11.58 19.53 6.21
CA LEU A 365 -11.85 18.36 5.37
C LEU A 365 -13.34 18.32 4.98
N PHE A 366 -14.24 18.52 5.95
CA PHE A 366 -15.67 18.60 5.69
C PHE A 366 -16.02 19.78 4.75
N ASP A 367 -15.48 20.98 5.02
CA ASP A 367 -15.68 22.16 4.14
C ASP A 367 -15.21 21.91 2.70
N MET A 368 -14.09 21.21 2.53
CA MET A 368 -13.54 20.91 1.20
C MET A 368 -14.43 19.95 0.41
N LEU A 369 -14.84 18.85 1.05
CA LEU A 369 -15.72 17.85 0.42
C LEU A 369 -17.11 18.43 0.16
N SER A 370 -17.61 19.31 1.05
CA SER A 370 -18.95 19.89 0.94
C SER A 370 -19.06 20.83 -0.25
N LYS A 371 -17.99 21.57 -0.58
CA LYS A 371 -17.91 22.39 -1.80
C LYS A 371 -18.00 21.55 -3.07
N LYS A 372 -17.33 20.39 -3.10
CA LYS A 372 -17.37 19.47 -4.25
C LYS A 372 -18.75 18.81 -4.36
N TYR A 373 -19.33 18.38 -3.23
CA TYR A 373 -20.70 17.89 -3.17
C TYR A 373 -21.72 18.92 -3.68
N ASN A 374 -21.70 20.16 -3.18
CA ASN A 374 -22.62 21.21 -3.61
C ASN A 374 -22.49 21.50 -5.11
N LYS A 375 -21.27 21.51 -5.64
CA LYS A 375 -21.04 21.65 -7.08
C LYS A 375 -21.70 20.50 -7.87
N LEU A 376 -21.59 19.26 -7.40
CA LEU A 376 -22.25 18.11 -8.03
C LEU A 376 -23.78 18.16 -7.89
N ALA A 377 -24.30 18.62 -6.74
CA ALA A 377 -25.72 18.83 -6.50
C ALA A 377 -26.32 19.83 -7.49
N GLU A 378 -25.68 20.99 -7.67
CA GLU A 378 -26.12 22.01 -8.61
C GLU A 378 -26.12 21.52 -10.06
N LEU A 379 -25.13 20.70 -10.45
CA LEU A 379 -25.08 20.12 -11.80
C LEU A 379 -26.22 19.12 -12.01
N ARG A 380 -26.51 18.29 -11.00
CA ARG A 380 -27.63 17.34 -11.02
C ARG A 380 -28.95 18.08 -11.23
N ASP A 381 -29.24 19.09 -10.40
CA ASP A 381 -30.49 19.85 -10.46
C ASP A 381 -30.67 20.55 -11.83
N LYS A 382 -29.61 21.16 -12.38
CA LYS A 382 -29.63 21.79 -13.71
C LYS A 382 -29.95 20.78 -14.82
N LYS A 383 -29.38 19.57 -14.78
CA LYS A 383 -29.61 18.53 -15.80
C LYS A 383 -31.02 17.93 -15.68
N THR A 384 -31.56 17.76 -14.47
CA THR A 384 -32.95 17.32 -14.25
C THR A 384 -33.97 18.29 -14.87
N HIS A 385 -33.66 19.59 -14.95
CA HIS A 385 -34.50 20.57 -15.63
C HIS A 385 -34.35 20.61 -17.16
N ILE A 386 -33.26 20.09 -17.73
CA ILE A 386 -32.96 20.12 -19.17
C ILE A 386 -33.40 18.82 -19.89
N ASN A 387 -33.43 17.68 -19.20
CA ASN A 387 -33.69 16.34 -19.75
C ASN A 387 -35.15 16.03 -20.17
N ARG A 388 -35.90 17.00 -20.71
CA ARG A 388 -37.21 16.74 -21.34
C ARG A 388 -37.11 16.32 -22.83
N GLY A 389 -35.90 16.07 -23.36
CA GLY A 389 -35.71 15.58 -24.73
C GLY A 389 -34.34 14.94 -25.01
N ASN A 390 -34.34 13.60 -25.07
CA ASN A 390 -33.45 12.61 -25.72
C ASN A 390 -31.92 12.80 -25.87
N SER A 391 -31.15 11.77 -25.44
CA SER A 391 -30.25 10.93 -26.27
C SER A 391 -29.61 9.78 -25.45
N LEU A 392 -29.26 8.65 -26.09
CA LEU A 392 -28.71 7.43 -25.44
C LEU A 392 -27.26 7.57 -24.91
N GLU A 393 -26.48 8.53 -25.42
CA GLU A 393 -25.12 8.84 -24.92
C GLU A 393 -25.14 9.76 -23.68
N GLU A 394 -26.26 10.44 -23.42
CA GLU A 394 -26.45 11.21 -22.19
C GLU A 394 -26.73 10.32 -20.98
N ASP A 395 -27.27 9.11 -21.18
CA ASP A 395 -27.63 8.21 -20.08
C ASP A 395 -26.38 7.69 -19.33
N SER A 396 -25.29 7.32 -20.03
CA SER A 396 -24.05 6.87 -19.38
C SER A 396 -23.35 7.97 -18.58
N LEU A 397 -23.28 9.19 -19.14
CA LEU A 397 -22.71 10.35 -18.44
C LEU A 397 -23.56 10.78 -17.23
N VAL A 398 -24.87 10.59 -17.28
CA VAL A 398 -25.78 10.88 -16.15
C VAL A 398 -25.63 9.83 -15.05
N GLU A 399 -25.40 8.56 -15.39
CA GLU A 399 -25.08 7.50 -14.44
C GLU A 399 -23.75 7.78 -13.72
N ASP A 400 -22.68 8.13 -14.44
CA ASP A 400 -21.37 8.46 -13.86
C ASP A 400 -21.41 9.69 -12.94
N MET A 401 -22.14 10.73 -13.32
CA MET A 401 -22.33 11.91 -12.45
C MET A 401 -23.17 11.58 -11.21
N SER A 402 -24.08 10.61 -11.33
CA SER A 402 -24.90 10.15 -10.21
C SER A 402 -24.09 9.33 -9.22
N THR A 403 -23.22 8.42 -9.71
CA THR A 403 -22.31 7.63 -8.87
C THR A 403 -21.31 8.53 -8.15
N GLU A 404 -20.66 9.48 -8.85
CA GLU A 404 -19.75 10.45 -8.21
C GLU A 404 -20.48 11.22 -7.09
N PHE A 405 -21.70 11.70 -7.33
CA PHE A 405 -22.48 12.39 -6.31
C PHE A 405 -22.73 11.52 -5.06
N TYR A 406 -23.10 10.25 -5.23
CA TYR A 406 -23.33 9.34 -4.10
C TYR A 406 -22.03 9.06 -3.33
N ILE A 407 -20.91 8.86 -4.03
CA ILE A 407 -19.59 8.67 -3.42
C ILE A 407 -19.23 9.86 -2.51
N TYR A 408 -19.40 11.10 -2.98
CA TYR A 408 -19.12 12.28 -2.15
C TYR A 408 -20.11 12.47 -1.01
N THR A 409 -21.35 12.00 -1.19
CA THR A 409 -22.34 11.97 -0.10
C THR A 409 -21.85 11.06 1.03
N ASP A 410 -21.32 9.89 0.69
CA ASP A 410 -20.82 8.92 1.66
C ASP A 410 -19.51 9.39 2.30
N PHE A 411 -18.61 10.04 1.54
CA PHE A 411 -17.42 10.67 2.11
C PHE A 411 -17.77 11.76 3.13
N LEU A 412 -18.74 12.62 2.84
CA LEU A 412 -19.20 13.64 3.81
C LEU A 412 -19.78 12.99 5.07
N ARG A 413 -20.55 11.92 4.90
CA ARG A 413 -21.10 11.16 6.01
C ARG A 413 -19.99 10.57 6.89
N ILE A 414 -18.99 9.92 6.30
CA ILE A 414 -17.85 9.35 7.05
C ILE A 414 -17.10 10.44 7.81
N VAL A 415 -16.90 11.63 7.23
CA VAL A 415 -16.25 12.74 7.94
C VAL A 415 -17.09 13.24 9.12
N LEU A 416 -18.42 13.29 8.99
CA LEU A 416 -19.30 13.62 10.10
C LEU A 416 -19.30 12.54 11.18
N GLU A 417 -19.20 11.27 10.81
CA GLU A 417 -19.06 10.13 11.73
C GLU A 417 -17.70 10.20 12.47
N ILE A 418 -16.59 10.50 11.78
CA ILE A 418 -15.28 10.77 12.39
C ILE A 418 -15.37 11.87 13.46
N LEU A 419 -15.99 13.02 13.12
CA LEU A 419 -16.18 14.11 14.07
C LEU A 419 -17.02 13.66 15.26
N ASN A 420 -18.09 12.90 15.01
CA ASN A 420 -18.95 12.35 16.06
C ASN A 420 -18.21 11.39 16.99
N GLU A 421 -17.34 10.53 16.47
CA GLU A 421 -16.53 9.62 17.28
C GLU A 421 -15.56 10.37 18.19
N ILE A 422 -14.89 11.41 17.67
CA ILE A 422 -14.04 12.28 18.49
C ILE A 422 -14.88 12.95 19.58
N LEU A 423 -16.03 13.54 19.22
CA LEU A 423 -16.90 14.25 20.16
C LEU A 423 -17.52 13.33 21.24
N THR A 424 -17.76 12.07 20.90
CA THR A 424 -18.38 11.08 21.78
C THR A 424 -17.36 10.43 22.71
N TYR A 425 -16.23 9.98 22.17
CA TYR A 425 -15.27 9.14 22.91
C TYR A 425 -14.03 9.90 23.39
N ALA A 426 -13.67 11.01 22.75
CA ALA A 426 -12.39 11.67 22.94
C ALA A 426 -12.47 13.17 23.32
N LEU A 427 -13.66 13.78 23.33
CA LEU A 427 -13.85 15.23 23.53
C LEU A 427 -13.13 15.80 24.77
N PRO A 428 -13.20 15.19 25.97
CA PRO A 428 -12.57 15.76 27.16
C PRO A 428 -11.05 15.93 27.05
N ARG A 429 -10.42 15.21 26.10
CA ARG A 429 -8.96 15.22 25.85
C ARG A 429 -8.58 16.06 24.61
N ASN A 430 -9.55 16.63 23.90
CA ASN A 430 -9.35 17.31 22.62
C ASN A 430 -10.04 18.70 22.58
N PRO A 431 -9.65 19.65 23.46
CA PRO A 431 -10.24 20.98 23.49
C PRO A 431 -10.05 21.75 22.16
N GLU A 432 -8.95 21.53 21.45
CA GLU A 432 -8.67 22.15 20.16
C GLU A 432 -9.67 21.72 19.07
N VAL A 433 -10.22 20.51 19.15
CA VAL A 433 -11.28 20.06 18.22
C VAL A 433 -12.57 20.82 18.49
N VAL A 434 -12.94 20.99 19.75
CA VAL A 434 -14.12 21.79 20.14
C VAL A 434 -13.94 23.24 19.68
N TYR A 435 -12.77 23.84 19.92
CA TYR A 435 -12.45 25.17 19.44
C TYR A 435 -12.59 25.29 17.92
N ALA A 436 -12.01 24.37 17.15
CA ALA A 436 -12.09 24.38 15.69
C ALA A 436 -13.53 24.28 15.18
N ILE A 437 -14.37 23.45 15.80
CA ILE A 437 -15.79 23.29 15.45
C ILE A 437 -16.58 24.56 15.79
N MET A 438 -16.36 25.16 16.96
CA MET A 438 -17.01 26.42 17.35
C MET A 438 -16.61 27.57 16.41
N HIS A 439 -15.33 27.68 16.10
CA HIS A 439 -14.78 28.74 15.25
C HIS A 439 -15.30 28.66 13.80
N ARG A 440 -15.60 27.46 13.30
CA ARG A 440 -16.07 27.22 11.92
C ARG A 440 -17.49 26.62 11.88
N GLN A 441 -18.34 26.96 12.84
CA GLN A 441 -19.69 26.41 12.94
C GLN A 441 -20.58 26.72 11.72
N GLU A 442 -20.28 27.77 10.96
CA GLU A 442 -20.98 28.15 9.73
C GLU A 442 -20.86 27.10 8.63
N VAL A 443 -19.81 26.26 8.65
CA VAL A 443 -19.60 25.21 7.65
C VAL A 443 -20.69 24.14 7.72
N PHE A 444 -21.26 23.90 8.91
CA PHE A 444 -22.27 22.87 9.14
C PHE A 444 -23.70 23.35 8.84
N GLN A 445 -23.95 24.67 8.89
CA GLN A 445 -25.29 25.26 8.77
C GLN A 445 -26.06 24.86 7.50
N PRO A 446 -25.44 24.84 6.29
CA PRO A 446 -26.15 24.48 5.07
C PRO A 446 -26.73 23.05 5.08
N PHE A 447 -26.17 22.17 5.91
CA PHE A 447 -26.49 20.75 5.93
C PHE A 447 -27.43 20.35 7.07
N LYS A 448 -27.83 21.30 7.94
CA LYS A 448 -28.62 21.01 9.16
C LYS A 448 -29.88 20.17 8.89
N ASN A 449 -30.58 20.44 7.78
CA ASN A 449 -31.80 19.73 7.41
C ASN A 449 -31.57 18.63 6.35
N HIS A 450 -30.32 18.29 6.06
CA HIS A 450 -30.01 17.30 5.04
C HIS A 450 -30.36 15.89 5.53
N PRO A 451 -31.17 15.10 4.79
CA PRO A 451 -31.76 13.86 5.30
C PRO A 451 -30.71 12.80 5.68
N ARG A 452 -29.55 12.78 5.03
CA ARG A 452 -28.46 11.85 5.36
C ARG A 452 -27.51 12.34 6.45
N PHE A 453 -27.54 13.63 6.80
CA PHE A 453 -26.57 14.23 7.73
C PHE A 453 -27.18 14.75 9.02
N ASN A 454 -28.50 14.97 9.05
CA ASN A 454 -29.20 15.61 10.16
C ASN A 454 -28.87 14.97 11.52
N GLU A 455 -28.98 13.63 11.63
CA GLU A 455 -28.73 12.95 12.91
C GLU A 455 -27.29 13.13 13.42
N LEU A 456 -26.30 13.10 12.51
CA LEU A 456 -24.90 13.32 12.85
C LEU A 456 -24.63 14.79 13.23
N LEU A 457 -25.32 15.72 12.58
CA LEU A 457 -25.21 17.16 12.85
C LEU A 457 -25.89 17.56 14.15
N GLU A 458 -26.98 16.90 14.56
CA GLU A 458 -27.65 17.14 15.85
C GLU A 458 -26.68 16.97 17.03
N ASN A 459 -25.81 15.96 16.99
CA ASN A 459 -24.76 15.77 17.99
C ASN A 459 -23.75 16.93 17.99
N ILE A 460 -23.30 17.37 16.82
CA ILE A 460 -22.39 18.52 16.69
C ILE A 460 -23.05 19.78 17.26
N TYR A 461 -24.32 20.02 16.95
CA TYR A 461 -25.07 21.16 17.50
C TYR A 461 -25.30 21.05 19.01
N THR A 462 -25.52 19.85 19.54
CA THR A 462 -25.63 19.63 21.00
C THR A 462 -24.33 20.04 21.71
N VAL A 463 -23.17 19.69 21.15
CA VAL A 463 -21.87 20.16 21.66
C VAL A 463 -21.74 21.68 21.51
N LEU A 464 -22.06 22.24 20.34
CA LEU A 464 -22.00 23.69 20.11
C LEU A 464 -22.87 24.46 21.10
N ASP A 465 -24.11 24.04 21.34
CA ASP A 465 -25.04 24.69 22.26
C ASP A 465 -24.53 24.66 23.71
N PHE A 466 -23.95 23.53 24.14
CA PHE A 466 -23.32 23.41 25.45
C PHE A 466 -22.16 24.40 25.62
N PHE A 467 -21.23 24.46 24.67
CA PHE A 467 -20.07 25.36 24.81
C PHE A 467 -20.43 26.84 24.56
N ASN A 468 -21.30 27.15 23.59
CA ASN A 468 -21.76 28.52 23.33
C ASN A 468 -22.51 29.10 24.54
N SER A 469 -23.39 28.33 25.20
CA SER A 469 -24.10 28.80 26.40
C SER A 469 -23.15 29.10 27.57
N ARG A 470 -22.05 28.33 27.71
CA ARG A 470 -21.02 28.57 28.73
C ARG A 470 -20.16 29.78 28.42
N MET A 471 -19.86 30.02 27.15
CA MET A 471 -19.21 31.24 26.69
C MET A 471 -20.08 32.47 26.98
N ASP A 472 -21.37 32.41 26.65
CA ASP A 472 -22.32 33.50 26.88
C ASP A 472 -22.51 33.80 28.37
N ALA A 473 -22.53 32.78 29.23
CA ALA A 473 -22.61 32.94 30.68
C ALA A 473 -21.37 33.64 31.30
N GLN A 474 -20.23 33.61 30.61
CA GLN A 474 -18.98 34.24 31.06
C GLN A 474 -18.70 35.58 30.37
N ARG A 475 -19.63 36.10 29.56
CA ARG A 475 -19.51 37.44 28.98
C ARG A 475 -19.52 38.49 30.09
N VAL A 476 -18.33 39.00 30.41
CA VAL A 476 -18.10 40.21 31.20
C VAL A 476 -17.50 41.24 30.24
N ASP A 477 -17.97 42.49 30.28
CA ASP A 477 -17.71 43.61 29.36
C ASP A 477 -16.23 43.77 28.88
N GLY A 478 -15.81 42.93 27.95
CA GLY A 478 -14.46 42.93 27.38
C GLY A 478 -14.36 42.04 26.14
N GLU A 479 -13.37 42.33 25.29
CA GLU A 479 -13.13 41.57 24.06
C GLU A 479 -12.64 40.13 24.35
N TRP A 480 -13.12 39.17 23.54
CA TRP A 480 -12.68 37.78 23.58
C TRP A 480 -11.35 37.61 22.84
N SER A 481 -10.30 37.23 23.56
CA SER A 481 -9.04 36.75 22.98
C SER A 481 -9.09 35.22 22.78
N VAL A 482 -8.33 34.69 21.82
CA VAL A 482 -8.24 33.24 21.56
C VAL A 482 -7.89 32.44 22.82
N ASP A 483 -6.91 32.91 23.61
CA ASP A 483 -6.48 32.22 24.84
C ASP A 483 -7.59 32.09 25.88
N LYS A 484 -8.36 33.17 26.09
CA LYS A 484 -9.55 33.16 26.96
C LYS A 484 -10.58 32.16 26.46
N VAL A 485 -10.92 32.17 25.17
CA VAL A 485 -11.89 31.21 24.59
C VAL A 485 -11.44 29.77 24.85
N LEU A 486 -10.17 29.48 24.56
CA LEU A 486 -9.61 28.14 24.75
C LEU A 486 -9.58 27.74 26.23
N GLU A 487 -9.28 28.66 27.14
CA GLU A 487 -9.34 28.42 28.59
C GLU A 487 -10.75 28.02 29.04
N VAL A 488 -11.79 28.75 28.59
CA VAL A 488 -13.18 28.40 28.89
C VAL A 488 -13.53 27.02 28.33
N ILE A 489 -13.11 26.71 27.11
CA ILE A 489 -13.32 25.38 26.50
C ILE A 489 -12.64 24.31 27.35
N ILE A 490 -11.36 24.47 27.69
CA ILE A 490 -10.59 23.50 28.50
C ILE A 490 -11.28 23.22 29.84
N ILE A 491 -11.75 24.27 30.53
CA ILE A 491 -12.46 24.14 31.80
C ILE A 491 -13.75 23.32 31.61
N ASN A 492 -14.55 23.65 30.60
CA ASN A 492 -15.85 23.01 30.39
C ASN A 492 -15.74 21.61 29.76
N CYS A 493 -14.69 21.29 29.00
CA CYS A 493 -14.41 19.94 28.48
C CYS A 493 -14.34 18.89 29.60
N ARG A 494 -13.85 19.26 30.79
CA ARG A 494 -13.80 18.36 31.96
C ARG A 494 -15.17 18.07 32.56
N SER A 495 -16.13 18.97 32.35
CA SER A 495 -17.51 18.83 32.84
C SER A 495 -18.44 18.15 31.83
N TRP A 496 -18.03 18.06 30.56
CA TRP A 496 -18.81 17.37 29.52
C TRP A 496 -19.02 15.89 29.85
N ARG A 497 -20.25 15.42 29.69
CA ARG A 497 -20.65 14.02 29.95
C ARG A 497 -21.36 13.36 28.76
N GLY A 498 -21.50 14.06 27.64
CA GLY A 498 -22.26 13.56 26.49
C GLY A 498 -23.78 13.67 26.66
N GLU A 499 -24.27 14.54 27.53
CA GLU A 499 -25.71 14.77 27.69
C GLU A 499 -26.34 15.22 26.36
N GLY A 500 -27.41 14.55 25.94
CA GLY A 500 -28.11 14.83 24.67
C GLY A 500 -27.48 14.21 23.42
N MET A 501 -26.31 13.55 23.52
CA MET A 501 -25.67 12.91 22.37
C MET A 501 -26.36 11.60 21.99
N LYS A 502 -26.68 11.45 20.70
CA LYS A 502 -27.05 10.18 20.08
C LYS A 502 -25.82 9.29 19.95
N MET A 503 -26.00 7.99 20.23
CA MET A 503 -24.93 7.00 20.08
C MET A 503 -25.01 6.36 18.70
N PHE A 504 -23.91 6.44 17.96
CA PHE A 504 -23.75 5.78 16.67
C PHE A 504 -22.83 4.56 16.83
N THR A 505 -23.01 3.57 15.96
CA THR A 505 -22.09 2.44 15.84
C THR A 505 -20.71 2.95 15.46
N GLN A 506 -19.69 2.51 16.18
CA GLN A 506 -18.31 2.86 15.84
C GLN A 506 -17.95 2.32 14.46
N LEU A 507 -17.33 3.17 13.65
CA LEU A 507 -16.73 2.79 12.39
C LEU A 507 -15.49 1.95 12.67
N ARG A 508 -15.46 0.76 12.06
CA ARG A 508 -14.31 -0.14 12.11
C ARG A 508 -14.04 -0.60 10.70
N PHE A 509 -13.00 -0.04 10.11
CA PHE A 509 -12.56 -0.41 8.79
C PHE A 509 -11.43 -1.42 8.89
N THR A 510 -11.59 -2.52 8.17
CA THR A 510 -10.58 -3.56 8.02
C THR A 510 -10.12 -3.60 6.56
N TYR A 511 -8.84 -3.83 6.36
CA TYR A 511 -8.32 -4.10 5.03
C TYR A 511 -8.70 -5.52 4.62
N GLU A 512 -9.37 -5.63 3.49
CA GLU A 512 -9.67 -6.91 2.84
C GLU A 512 -8.94 -6.94 1.50
N GLN A 513 -8.07 -7.94 1.33
CA GLN A 513 -7.36 -8.15 0.08
C GLN A 513 -8.32 -8.75 -0.96
N GLU A 514 -8.28 -8.23 -2.18
CA GLU A 514 -9.09 -8.74 -3.28
C GLU A 514 -8.77 -10.21 -3.61
N SER A 515 -9.80 -10.93 -4.06
CA SER A 515 -9.71 -12.37 -4.35
C SER A 515 -8.69 -12.72 -5.43
N GLN A 516 -8.48 -11.83 -6.40
CA GLN A 516 -7.54 -12.00 -7.53
C GLN A 516 -6.36 -11.02 -7.46
N SER A 517 -5.87 -10.75 -6.25
CA SER A 517 -4.77 -9.78 -6.05
C SER A 517 -3.49 -10.08 -6.85
N GLU A 518 -3.29 -11.31 -7.30
CA GLU A 518 -2.18 -11.70 -8.18
C GLU A 518 -2.16 -10.96 -9.51
N GLU A 519 -3.32 -10.53 -10.02
CA GLU A 519 -3.43 -9.75 -11.25
C GLU A 519 -2.77 -8.37 -11.13
N PHE A 520 -2.66 -7.86 -9.90
CA PHE A 520 -1.90 -6.65 -9.59
C PHE A 520 -0.44 -6.98 -9.24
N PHE A 521 -0.21 -7.87 -8.26
CA PHE A 521 1.12 -8.08 -7.69
C PHE A 521 2.11 -8.68 -8.68
N ILE A 522 1.70 -9.66 -9.50
CA ILE A 522 2.61 -10.31 -10.43
C ILE A 522 3.12 -9.31 -11.49
N PRO A 523 2.26 -8.59 -12.25
CA PRO A 523 2.74 -7.58 -13.19
C PRO A 523 3.56 -6.48 -12.51
N TYR A 524 3.14 -6.02 -11.33
CA TYR A 524 3.82 -4.94 -10.63
C TYR A 524 5.25 -5.32 -10.22
N ILE A 525 5.46 -6.52 -9.66
CA ILE A 525 6.80 -7.00 -9.31
C ILE A 525 7.70 -7.11 -10.54
N TRP A 526 7.16 -7.58 -11.66
CA TRP A 526 7.92 -7.63 -12.91
C TRP A 526 8.23 -6.26 -13.49
N GLN A 527 7.36 -5.25 -13.30
CA GLN A 527 7.70 -3.85 -13.63
C GLN A 527 8.86 -3.35 -12.78
N LEU A 528 8.86 -3.65 -11.47
CA LEU A 528 9.99 -3.31 -10.59
C LEU A 528 11.27 -4.00 -11.04
N ILE A 529 11.21 -5.29 -11.42
CA ILE A 529 12.38 -6.00 -11.94
C ILE A 529 12.88 -5.37 -13.24
N LEU A 530 11.99 -5.12 -14.21
CA LEU A 530 12.39 -4.53 -15.49
C LEU A 530 13.00 -3.13 -15.35
N ALA A 531 12.54 -2.35 -14.36
CA ALA A 531 13.10 -1.02 -14.07
C ALA A 531 14.51 -1.08 -13.43
N HIS A 532 14.84 -2.15 -12.71
CA HIS A 532 16.09 -2.29 -11.96
C HIS A 532 17.08 -3.29 -12.58
N CYS A 533 16.62 -4.16 -13.48
CA CYS A 533 17.46 -5.17 -14.09
C CYS A 533 18.31 -4.55 -15.21
N GLY A 534 19.58 -4.95 -15.29
CA GLY A 534 20.47 -4.57 -16.39
C GLY A 534 20.21 -5.33 -17.69
N PHE A 535 19.08 -6.06 -17.79
CA PHE A 535 18.75 -6.92 -18.93
C PHE A 535 17.74 -6.25 -19.86
N SER A 536 17.98 -6.35 -21.16
CA SER A 536 17.00 -5.94 -22.17
C SER A 536 16.10 -7.12 -22.52
N PHE A 537 14.79 -6.99 -22.25
CA PHE A 537 13.77 -7.92 -22.72
C PHE A 537 13.12 -7.39 -24.00
N ASN A 538 12.66 -8.28 -24.88
CA ASN A 538 11.90 -7.87 -26.05
C ASN A 538 10.47 -7.48 -25.61
N PRO A 539 10.07 -6.20 -25.70
CA PRO A 539 8.75 -5.76 -25.27
C PRO A 539 7.62 -6.45 -26.04
N ASP A 540 7.83 -6.76 -27.32
CA ASP A 540 6.83 -7.39 -28.19
C ASP A 540 6.52 -8.84 -27.80
N ALA A 541 7.38 -9.46 -26.98
CA ALA A 541 7.21 -10.82 -26.51
C ALA A 541 6.55 -10.90 -25.12
N ILE A 542 6.31 -9.77 -24.45
CA ILE A 542 5.75 -9.74 -23.09
C ILE A 542 4.21 -9.72 -23.16
N ASN A 543 3.58 -10.75 -22.58
CA ASN A 543 2.12 -10.87 -22.47
C ASN A 543 1.59 -10.52 -21.07
N LEU A 544 2.48 -10.36 -20.09
CA LEU A 544 2.10 -10.17 -18.69
C LEU A 544 1.42 -8.82 -18.43
N PHE A 545 1.83 -7.80 -19.17
CA PHE A 545 1.23 -6.48 -19.05
C PHE A 545 -0.04 -6.41 -19.90
N PRO A 546 -1.12 -5.80 -19.40
CA PRO A 546 -2.29 -5.55 -20.21
C PRO A 546 -1.88 -4.76 -21.46
N PRO A 547 -2.46 -5.05 -22.64
CA PRO A 547 -2.17 -4.31 -23.86
C PRO A 547 -2.49 -2.83 -23.62
N ASN A 548 -1.54 -1.93 -23.91
CA ASN A 548 -1.78 -0.50 -23.81
C ASN A 548 -2.96 -0.13 -24.74
N ILE A 549 -4.13 0.18 -24.18
CA ILE A 549 -5.31 0.67 -24.94
C ILE A 549 -5.08 2.10 -25.50
N SER A 550 -3.87 2.65 -25.35
CA SER A 550 -3.52 4.01 -25.76
C SER A 550 -2.34 4.04 -26.74
N ALA A 551 -2.56 3.54 -27.96
CA ALA A 551 -1.71 3.87 -29.11
C ALA A 551 -2.48 3.86 -30.44
N GLU A 552 -3.42 2.93 -30.65
CA GLU A 552 -4.07 2.78 -31.97
C GLU A 552 -5.21 3.78 -32.25
N ASN A 553 -5.78 4.41 -31.22
CA ASN A 553 -6.85 5.43 -31.41
C ASN A 553 -6.33 6.87 -31.58
N GLN A 554 -5.00 7.09 -31.55
CA GLN A 554 -4.41 8.41 -31.80
C GLN A 554 -3.92 8.62 -33.24
N GLU A 555 -3.67 7.56 -34.01
CA GLU A 555 -3.22 7.71 -35.40
C GLU A 555 -4.36 7.88 -36.41
N SER A 556 -5.58 7.41 -36.12
CA SER A 556 -6.74 7.56 -37.02
C SER A 556 -7.42 8.94 -36.95
N ASN A 557 -7.16 9.72 -35.90
CA ASN A 557 -7.73 11.07 -35.72
C ASN A 557 -6.76 12.22 -36.06
N ALA A 558 -5.51 11.91 -36.44
CA ALA A 558 -4.49 12.92 -36.72
C ALA A 558 -4.55 13.53 -38.14
N GLU A 559 -5.35 12.97 -39.05
CA GLU A 559 -5.51 13.52 -40.42
C GLU A 559 -6.73 14.44 -40.61
N ALA A 560 -7.62 14.59 -39.62
CA ALA A 560 -8.86 15.36 -39.79
C ALA A 560 -8.81 16.82 -39.26
N ASP A 561 -7.93 17.17 -38.31
CA ASP A 561 -7.95 18.50 -37.68
C ASP A 561 -6.62 19.25 -37.81
N LYS A 562 -6.29 19.64 -39.04
CA LYS A 562 -5.58 20.91 -39.26
C LYS A 562 -6.64 21.95 -39.59
N HIS A 563 -7.11 22.71 -38.60
CA HIS A 563 -7.47 24.15 -38.67
C HIS A 563 -8.17 24.56 -37.36
N GLY A 564 -7.47 25.24 -36.43
CA GLY A 564 -8.11 25.97 -35.33
C GLY A 564 -7.31 26.03 -34.02
N ASN A 565 -6.97 27.25 -33.60
CA ASN A 565 -6.13 27.60 -32.45
C ASN A 565 -6.57 27.03 -31.08
N GLY A 566 -5.55 26.60 -30.32
CA GLY A 566 -5.24 27.06 -28.96
C GLY A 566 -6.17 26.68 -27.80
N ASP A 567 -5.86 25.59 -27.10
CA ASP A 567 -5.71 25.57 -25.63
C ASP A 567 -5.24 24.20 -25.11
N VAL A 568 -4.38 24.24 -24.09
CA VAL A 568 -3.69 23.11 -23.47
C VAL A 568 -4.67 22.21 -22.71
N LYS A 569 -4.81 20.94 -23.09
CA LYS A 569 -5.53 19.90 -22.32
C LYS A 569 -4.59 18.86 -21.74
N VAL A 570 -4.79 18.61 -20.44
CA VAL A 570 -4.16 17.60 -19.60
C VAL A 570 -4.82 16.24 -19.87
N ASN A 571 -4.03 15.24 -20.23
CA ASN A 571 -4.49 13.87 -20.46
C ASN A 571 -4.69 13.15 -19.11
N GLY A 572 -5.93 12.71 -18.85
CA GLY A 572 -6.28 11.81 -17.76
C GLY A 572 -6.11 10.35 -18.19
N ILE A 573 -5.51 9.56 -17.32
CA ILE A 573 -5.41 8.10 -17.44
C ILE A 573 -6.66 7.52 -16.79
N PHE A 574 -7.47 6.80 -17.57
CA PHE A 574 -8.57 5.98 -17.08
C PHE A 574 -8.03 4.59 -16.73
N LEU A 575 -8.30 4.14 -15.52
CA LEU A 575 -8.28 2.73 -15.12
C LEU A 575 -9.72 2.42 -14.70
N ASP A 576 -10.29 1.36 -15.27
CA ASP A 576 -11.63 0.86 -14.97
C ASP A 576 -11.68 0.21 -13.56
N PRO A 577 -12.88 0.09 -12.96
CA PRO A 577 -13.14 0.16 -11.51
C PRO A 577 -12.62 -0.98 -10.64
#